data_AF-A0A8J4UVE2-F1
#
_entry.id   AF-A0A8J4UVE2-F1
#
_cell.length_a   1.000
_cell.length_b   1.000
_cell.length_c   1.000
_cell.angle_alpha   90.00
_cell.angle_beta   90.00
_cell.angle_gamma   90.00
#
_symmetry.space_group_name_H-M   'P 1'
#
loop_
_entity.id
_entity.type
_entity.pdbx_description
1 polymer ?
#
loop_
_entity_poly.entity_id
_entity_poly.type
_entity_poly.pdbx_seq_one_letter_code
_entity_poly.pdbx_strand_id
1 'polypeptide(L)'
;EIVKYTTIVKTRYPKFRNPQACQEDLNIILAEGTNEMRSIIQSCNKFIHVNNMCEDEDPDLKARKDSRTILATHLYNNCREIYKPKELDQLNDKIVNHMTEAQKSKARIDSLQQELKDTTNKNNITLAELQKIQNEIKAREESNKKAQEDAARTTAEIIRARIEAQRAKEEAQRARDDANRALQQAQNSGGGGGFCSIK
;
A
#
# COMPACT_ATOMS: atom_id res chain seq x y z
N GLU A 1 -45.02 -3.87 11.06
CA GLU A 1 -44.35 -3.82 12.38
C GLU A 1 -44.75 -2.61 13.20
N ILE A 2 -44.77 -1.40 12.61
CA ILE A 2 -45.21 -0.16 13.27
C ILE A 2 -46.63 -0.20 13.86
N VAL A 3 -47.54 -0.97 13.25
CA VAL A 3 -48.96 -1.01 13.66
C VAL A 3 -49.18 -1.42 15.11
N LYS A 4 -48.29 -2.25 15.68
CA LYS A 4 -48.28 -2.63 17.12
C LYS A 4 -47.99 -1.48 18.06
N TYR A 5 -47.39 -0.41 17.55
CA TYR A 5 -47.03 0.81 18.29
C TYR A 5 -47.99 1.97 17.95
N THR A 6 -48.93 1.77 17.03
CA THR A 6 -49.88 2.79 16.58
C THR A 6 -51.19 2.65 17.36
N THR A 7 -51.66 3.76 17.93
CA THR A 7 -52.99 3.88 18.54
C THR A 7 -53.82 4.86 17.73
N ILE A 8 -55.03 4.47 17.36
CA ILE A 8 -55.98 5.33 16.66
C ILE A 8 -56.86 6.01 17.71
N VAL A 9 -56.99 7.33 17.62
CA VAL A 9 -57.79 8.12 18.56
C VAL A 9 -58.94 8.81 17.82
N LYS A 10 -60.17 8.45 18.17
CA LYS A 10 -61.38 9.13 17.72
C LYS A 10 -61.71 10.25 18.69
N THR A 11 -61.67 11.48 18.20
CA THR A 11 -61.94 12.68 19.00
C THR A 11 -63.42 13.10 18.91
N ARG A 12 -63.83 14.05 19.75
CA ARG A 12 -65.19 14.62 19.80
C ARG A 12 -66.30 13.57 19.96
N TYR A 13 -66.05 12.55 20.78
CA TYR A 13 -67.05 11.51 21.06
C TYR A 13 -67.66 11.73 22.46
N PRO A 14 -68.89 12.27 22.60
CA PRO A 14 -69.44 12.65 23.91
C PRO A 14 -69.62 11.47 24.88
N LYS A 15 -69.86 10.27 24.36
CA LYS A 15 -70.07 9.05 25.13
C LYS A 15 -68.77 8.32 25.51
N PHE A 16 -67.60 8.97 25.39
CA PHE A 16 -66.28 8.36 25.61
C PHE A 16 -66.07 7.79 27.03
N ARG A 17 -66.85 8.24 28.01
CA ARG A 17 -66.84 7.72 29.39
C ARG A 17 -67.53 6.37 29.54
N ASN A 18 -68.37 5.97 28.58
CA ASN A 18 -69.09 4.71 28.61
C ASN A 18 -68.38 3.69 27.71
N PRO A 19 -67.70 2.67 28.29
CA PRO A 19 -67.01 1.65 27.51
C PRO A 19 -67.92 0.87 26.55
N GLN A 20 -69.18 0.63 26.93
CA GLN A 20 -70.13 -0.10 26.08
C GLN A 20 -70.47 0.72 24.83
N ALA A 21 -70.74 2.02 24.99
CA ALA A 21 -71.02 2.92 23.87
C ALA A 21 -69.81 3.03 22.92
N CYS A 22 -68.58 3.08 23.47
CA CYS A 22 -67.35 3.06 22.66
C CYS A 22 -67.22 1.77 21.85
N GLN A 23 -67.55 0.62 22.44
CA GLN A 23 -67.49 -0.67 21.75
C GLN A 23 -68.56 -0.79 20.66
N GLU A 24 -69.78 -0.33 20.93
CA GLU A 24 -70.85 -0.26 19.93
C GLU A 24 -70.45 0.62 18.74
N ASP A 25 -69.91 1.81 18.99
CA ASP A 25 -69.41 2.71 17.96
C ASP A 25 -68.28 2.07 17.13
N LEU A 26 -67.34 1.37 17.79
CA LEU A 26 -66.30 0.62 17.10
C LEU A 26 -66.88 -0.49 16.22
N ASN A 27 -67.87 -1.23 16.70
CA ASN A 27 -68.53 -2.29 15.93
C ASN A 27 -69.25 -1.73 14.69
N ILE A 28 -69.90 -0.56 14.82
CA ILE A 28 -70.54 0.13 13.70
C ILE A 28 -69.48 0.53 12.66
N ILE A 29 -68.36 1.14 13.09
CA ILE A 29 -67.25 1.50 12.19
C ILE A 29 -66.70 0.27 11.48
N LEU A 30 -66.57 -0.86 12.17
CA LEU A 30 -66.10 -2.11 11.57
C LEU A 30 -67.15 -2.74 10.62
N ALA A 31 -68.44 -2.58 10.88
CA ALA A 31 -69.50 -3.11 10.01
C ALA A 31 -69.68 -2.27 8.74
N GLU A 32 -69.75 -0.95 8.89
CA GLU A 32 -70.11 -0.01 7.81
C GLU A 32 -68.90 0.63 7.11
N GLY A 33 -67.71 0.55 7.71
CA GLY A 33 -66.49 1.14 7.16
C GLY A 33 -65.96 0.42 5.92
N THR A 34 -65.09 1.11 5.17
CA THR A 34 -64.39 0.52 4.01
C THR A 34 -63.45 -0.61 4.45
N ASN A 35 -63.09 -1.48 3.52
CA ASN A 35 -62.19 -2.60 3.79
C ASN A 35 -60.81 -2.12 4.30
N GLU A 36 -60.32 -0.99 3.78
CA GLU A 36 -59.06 -0.36 4.19
C GLU A 36 -59.16 0.16 5.62
N MET A 37 -60.24 0.86 5.96
CA MET A 37 -60.44 1.40 7.31
C MET A 37 -60.54 0.27 8.34
N ARG A 38 -61.29 -0.79 8.01
CA ARG A 38 -61.39 -1.99 8.85
C ARG A 38 -60.02 -2.63 9.05
N SER A 39 -59.26 -2.81 7.97
CA SER A 39 -57.90 -3.38 8.01
C SER A 39 -56.95 -2.56 8.88
N ILE A 40 -56.97 -1.24 8.75
CA ILE A 40 -56.15 -0.33 9.56
C ILE A 40 -56.52 -0.44 11.05
N ILE A 41 -57.81 -0.37 11.38
CA ILE A 41 -58.28 -0.43 12.78
C ILE A 41 -57.92 -1.76 13.43
N GLN A 42 -58.11 -2.87 12.72
CA GLN A 42 -57.79 -4.21 13.20
C GLN A 42 -56.28 -4.46 13.33
N SER A 43 -55.46 -3.79 12.53
CA SER A 43 -54.01 -3.95 12.55
C SER A 43 -53.34 -3.14 13.66
N CYS A 44 -53.94 -2.03 14.08
CA CYS A 44 -53.39 -1.14 15.11
C CYS A 44 -53.52 -1.72 16.53
N ASN A 45 -52.68 -1.23 17.44
CA ASN A 45 -52.65 -1.68 18.84
C ASN A 45 -53.97 -1.45 19.57
N LYS A 46 -54.57 -0.27 19.38
CA LYS A 46 -55.81 0.09 20.03
C LYS A 46 -56.54 1.21 19.30
N PHE A 47 -57.86 1.21 19.44
CA PHE A 47 -58.75 2.30 19.07
C PHE A 47 -59.32 2.94 20.35
N ILE A 48 -59.18 4.26 20.51
CA ILE A 48 -59.58 4.98 21.73
C ILE A 48 -60.50 6.14 21.38
N HIS A 49 -61.59 6.26 22.13
CA HIS A 49 -62.48 7.42 22.07
C HIS A 49 -62.09 8.45 23.12
N VAL A 50 -62.04 9.72 22.71
CA VAL A 50 -61.80 10.86 23.59
C VAL A 50 -62.71 12.02 23.22
N ASN A 51 -62.86 12.97 24.13
CA ASN A 51 -63.59 14.19 23.88
C ASN A 51 -62.76 15.42 24.28
N ASN A 52 -62.23 16.12 23.27
CA ASN A 52 -61.42 17.31 23.44
C ASN A 52 -62.24 18.55 23.09
N MET A 53 -63.23 18.84 23.92
CA MET A 53 -64.05 20.07 23.87
C MET A 53 -63.20 21.30 24.21
N CYS A 54 -63.57 22.46 23.66
CA CYS A 54 -62.95 23.73 24.03
C CYS A 54 -63.53 24.29 25.34
N GLU A 55 -62.91 25.35 25.88
CA GLU A 55 -63.36 25.99 27.13
C GLU A 55 -64.78 26.58 27.01
N ASP A 56 -65.17 27.04 25.81
CA ASP A 56 -66.53 27.54 25.56
C ASP A 56 -67.59 26.42 25.65
N GLU A 57 -67.21 25.18 25.31
CA GLU A 57 -68.08 24.01 25.31
C GLU A 57 -68.09 23.26 26.67
N ASP A 58 -66.97 23.35 27.40
CA ASP A 58 -66.77 22.71 28.71
C ASP A 58 -65.90 23.65 29.59
N PRO A 59 -66.51 24.64 30.27
CA PRO A 59 -65.78 25.61 31.08
C PRO A 59 -64.91 24.99 32.17
N ASP A 60 -65.34 23.84 32.73
CA ASP A 60 -64.59 23.10 33.76
C ASP A 60 -63.44 22.25 33.17
N LEU A 61 -63.38 22.14 31.84
CA LEU A 61 -62.48 21.27 31.08
C LEU A 61 -62.51 19.81 31.56
N LYS A 62 -63.64 19.37 32.10
CA LYS A 62 -63.78 18.05 32.72
C LYS A 62 -63.62 16.94 31.69
N ALA A 63 -64.24 17.07 30.52
CA ALA A 63 -64.10 16.12 29.41
C ALA A 63 -62.64 16.02 28.93
N ARG A 64 -61.93 17.14 28.90
CA ARG A 64 -60.52 17.19 28.52
C ARG A 64 -59.61 16.52 29.56
N LYS A 65 -59.86 16.74 30.86
CA LYS A 65 -59.15 16.07 31.97
C LYS A 65 -59.36 14.56 31.96
N ASP A 66 -60.59 14.11 31.77
CA ASP A 66 -60.92 12.69 31.70
C ASP A 66 -60.28 12.03 30.47
N SER A 67 -60.35 12.70 29.31
CA SER A 67 -59.70 12.25 28.08
C SER A 67 -58.19 12.11 28.23
N ARG A 68 -57.54 13.06 28.90
CA ARG A 68 -56.10 12.99 29.23
C ARG A 68 -55.80 11.78 30.10
N THR A 69 -56.64 11.50 31.09
CA THR A 69 -56.47 10.35 32.00
C THR A 69 -56.57 9.03 31.25
N ILE A 70 -57.54 8.90 30.33
CA ILE A 70 -57.71 7.70 29.48
C ILE A 70 -56.46 7.49 28.60
N LEU A 71 -56.00 8.54 27.93
CA LEU A 71 -54.81 8.45 27.08
C LEU A 71 -53.54 8.15 27.87
N ALA A 72 -53.32 8.84 29.00
CA ALA A 72 -52.17 8.61 29.87
C ALA A 72 -52.14 7.18 30.41
N THR A 73 -53.29 6.66 30.84
CA THR A 73 -53.44 5.28 31.31
C THR A 73 -53.13 4.28 30.19
N HIS A 74 -53.62 4.53 28.97
CA HIS A 74 -53.32 3.68 27.83
C HIS A 74 -51.82 3.67 27.50
N LEU A 75 -51.22 4.85 27.39
CA LEU A 75 -49.79 5.01 27.06
C LEU A 75 -48.91 4.33 28.13
N TYR A 76 -49.22 4.52 29.41
CA TYR A 76 -48.47 3.92 30.51
C TYR A 76 -48.57 2.38 30.54
N ASN A 77 -49.76 1.82 30.25
CA ASN A 77 -50.00 0.38 30.35
C ASN A 77 -49.64 -0.39 29.08
N ASN A 78 -49.80 0.22 27.89
CA ASN A 78 -49.75 -0.50 26.61
C ASN A 78 -48.64 0.01 25.67
N CYS A 79 -47.99 1.14 25.97
CA CYS A 79 -46.97 1.75 25.12
C CYS A 79 -45.64 1.91 25.88
N ARG A 80 -45.19 0.84 26.55
CA ARG A 80 -43.90 0.81 27.27
C ARG A 80 -42.72 0.48 26.38
N GLU A 81 -42.96 -0.30 25.33
CA GLU A 81 -41.92 -0.69 24.39
C GLU A 81 -41.57 0.49 23.47
N ILE A 82 -40.27 0.69 23.27
CA ILE A 82 -39.76 1.70 22.33
C ILE A 82 -39.78 1.08 20.94
N TYR A 83 -40.50 1.71 20.01
CA TYR A 83 -40.47 1.29 18.61
C TYR A 83 -39.05 1.39 18.08
N LYS A 84 -38.48 0.24 17.71
CA LYS A 84 -37.16 0.14 17.09
C LYS A 84 -37.30 -0.63 15.77
N PRO A 85 -37.15 0.05 14.62
CA PRO A 85 -37.15 -0.62 13.31
C PRO A 85 -35.98 -1.62 13.22
N LYS A 86 -36.23 -2.81 12.67
CA LYS A 86 -35.20 -3.83 12.47
C LYS A 86 -34.14 -3.39 11.47
N GLU A 87 -34.53 -2.55 10.53
CA GLU A 87 -33.66 -1.98 9.51
C GLU A 87 -32.57 -1.10 10.15
N LEU A 88 -32.84 -0.51 11.32
CA LEU A 88 -31.87 0.28 12.06
C LEU A 88 -30.77 -0.61 12.65
N ASP A 89 -31.11 -1.80 13.14
CA ASP A 89 -30.14 -2.78 13.63
C ASP A 89 -29.25 -3.28 12.49
N GLN A 90 -29.84 -3.63 11.36
CA GLN A 90 -29.09 -4.04 10.17
C GLN A 90 -28.15 -2.94 9.66
N LEU A 91 -28.58 -1.68 9.71
CA LEU A 91 -27.74 -0.55 9.33
C LEU A 91 -26.57 -0.39 10.31
N ASN A 92 -26.84 -0.51 11.61
CA ASN A 92 -25.80 -0.45 12.63
C ASN A 92 -24.75 -1.55 12.45
N ASP A 93 -25.18 -2.78 12.18
CA ASP A 93 -24.28 -3.90 11.89
C ASP A 93 -23.40 -3.63 10.66
N LYS A 94 -23.99 -3.06 9.59
CA LYS A 94 -23.23 -2.65 8.39
C LYS A 94 -22.19 -1.58 8.70
N ILE A 95 -22.52 -0.60 9.53
CA ILE A 95 -21.59 0.45 9.95
C ILE A 95 -20.43 -0.14 10.75
N VAL A 96 -20.72 -1.03 11.71
CA VAL A 96 -19.70 -1.70 12.54
C VAL A 96 -18.76 -2.55 11.68
N ASN A 97 -19.29 -3.30 10.72
CA ASN A 97 -18.48 -4.09 9.80
C ASN A 97 -17.57 -3.20 8.95
N HIS A 98 -18.10 -2.12 8.36
CA HIS A 98 -17.30 -1.20 7.56
C HIS A 98 -16.19 -0.51 8.39
N MET A 99 -16.50 -0.10 9.61
CA MET A 99 -15.51 0.45 10.56
C MET A 99 -14.37 -0.54 10.83
N THR A 100 -14.72 -1.81 11.02
CA THR A 100 -13.74 -2.89 11.28
C THR A 100 -12.82 -3.12 10.07
N GLU A 101 -13.38 -3.17 8.87
CA GLU A 101 -12.59 -3.34 7.64
C GLU A 101 -11.70 -2.12 7.35
N ALA A 102 -12.18 -0.90 7.65
CA ALA A 102 -11.38 0.31 7.54
C ALA A 102 -10.19 0.29 8.51
N GLN A 103 -10.38 -0.18 9.75
CA GLN A 103 -9.30 -0.35 10.73
C GLN A 103 -8.26 -1.37 10.27
N LYS A 104 -8.70 -2.54 9.76
CA LYS A 104 -7.79 -3.56 9.20
C LYS A 104 -6.99 -3.02 8.02
N SER A 105 -7.66 -2.29 7.13
CA SER A 105 -7.02 -1.68 5.96
C SER A 105 -5.97 -0.65 6.38
N LYS A 106 -6.27 0.18 7.38
CA LYS A 106 -5.30 1.13 7.94
C LYS A 106 -4.09 0.43 8.53
N ALA A 107 -4.30 -0.60 9.36
CA ALA A 107 -3.20 -1.37 9.94
C ALA A 107 -2.30 -2.01 8.86
N ARG A 108 -2.89 -2.49 7.75
CA ARG A 108 -2.15 -3.02 6.60
C ARG A 108 -1.37 -1.94 5.85
N ILE A 109 -1.93 -0.74 5.69
CA ILE A 109 -1.21 0.38 5.08
C ILE A 109 0.00 0.75 5.94
N ASP A 110 -0.17 0.84 7.25
CA ASP A 110 0.91 1.18 8.18
C ASP A 110 2.02 0.12 8.14
N SER A 111 1.68 -1.18 8.07
CA SER A 111 2.68 -2.25 7.96
C SER A 111 3.46 -2.19 6.63
N LEU A 112 2.75 -1.99 5.51
CA LEU A 112 3.39 -1.87 4.18
C LEU A 112 4.29 -0.65 4.09
N GLN A 113 3.91 0.47 4.71
CA GLN A 113 4.74 1.66 4.77
C GLN A 113 6.03 1.42 5.57
N GLN A 114 5.97 0.62 6.63
CA GLN A 114 7.15 0.26 7.41
C GLN A 114 8.09 -0.65 6.58
N GLU A 115 7.55 -1.68 5.93
CA GLU A 115 8.32 -2.57 5.04
C GLU A 115 9.01 -1.81 3.90
N LEU A 116 8.31 -0.82 3.31
CA LEU A 116 8.89 0.05 2.28
C LEU A 116 10.06 0.85 2.83
N LYS A 117 9.93 1.47 4.01
CA LYS A 117 11.03 2.21 4.64
C LYS A 117 12.24 1.32 4.90
N ASP A 118 12.02 0.13 5.42
CA ASP A 118 13.11 -0.81 5.72
C ASP A 118 13.83 -1.26 4.43
N THR A 119 13.07 -1.49 3.36
CA THR A 119 13.62 -1.83 2.04
C THR A 119 14.40 -0.68 1.43
N THR A 120 13.88 0.55 1.52
CA THR A 120 14.60 1.75 1.06
C THR A 120 15.92 1.93 1.81
N ASN A 121 15.91 1.74 3.14
CA ASN A 121 17.12 1.84 3.95
C ASN A 121 18.16 0.78 3.54
N LYS A 122 17.74 -0.47 3.33
CA LYS A 122 18.63 -1.53 2.83
C LYS A 122 19.21 -1.18 1.45
N ASN A 123 18.37 -0.74 0.53
CA ASN A 123 18.81 -0.36 -0.82
C ASN A 123 19.82 0.80 -0.80
N ASN A 124 19.62 1.78 0.08
CA ASN A 124 20.56 2.90 0.23
C ASN A 124 21.93 2.44 0.74
N ILE A 125 21.97 1.46 1.66
CA ILE A 125 23.22 0.85 2.13
C ILE A 125 23.92 0.12 0.97
N THR A 126 23.19 -0.72 0.23
CA THR A 126 23.74 -1.46 -0.92
C THR A 126 24.25 -0.50 -2.01
N LEU A 127 23.55 0.61 -2.26
CA LEU A 127 23.99 1.65 -3.19
C LEU A 127 25.33 2.27 -2.76
N ALA A 128 25.49 2.57 -1.47
CA ALA A 128 26.74 3.11 -0.94
C ALA A 128 27.91 2.12 -1.08
N GLU A 129 27.66 0.83 -0.84
CA GLU A 129 28.65 -0.23 -1.04
C GLU A 129 29.05 -0.39 -2.51
N LEU A 130 28.08 -0.41 -3.42
CA LEU A 130 28.34 -0.46 -4.86
C LEU A 130 29.15 0.73 -5.34
N GLN A 131 28.87 1.92 -4.83
CA GLN A 131 29.62 3.13 -5.17
C GLN A 131 31.07 3.07 -4.67
N LYS A 132 31.31 2.48 -3.50
CA LYS A 132 32.65 2.23 -2.98
C LYS A 132 33.42 1.25 -3.88
N ILE A 133 32.81 0.12 -4.25
CA ILE A 133 33.40 -0.87 -5.15
C ILE A 133 33.74 -0.24 -6.51
N GLN A 134 32.84 0.59 -7.05
CA GLN A 134 33.07 1.24 -8.34
C GLN A 134 34.27 2.20 -8.31
N ASN A 135 34.47 2.91 -7.21
CA ASN A 135 35.65 3.77 -7.02
C ASN A 135 36.94 2.94 -6.91
N GLU A 136 36.90 1.80 -6.22
CA GLU A 136 38.04 0.87 -6.11
C GLU A 136 38.42 0.25 -7.47
N ILE A 137 37.43 -0.10 -8.30
CA ILE A 137 37.68 -0.60 -9.67
C ILE A 137 38.38 0.46 -10.51
N LYS A 138 37.88 1.71 -10.51
CA LYS A 138 38.50 2.81 -11.26
C LYS A 138 39.95 3.05 -10.83
N ALA A 139 40.22 3.06 -9.53
CA ALA A 139 41.58 3.23 -9.01
C ALA A 139 42.52 2.09 -9.45
N ARG A 140 42.02 0.84 -9.47
CA ARG A 140 42.79 -0.31 -9.96
C ARG A 140 43.04 -0.24 -11.47
N GLU A 141 42.06 0.19 -12.26
CA GLU A 141 42.21 0.37 -13.71
C GLU A 141 43.29 1.41 -14.04
N GLU A 142 43.30 2.55 -13.33
CA GLU A 142 44.34 3.58 -13.48
C GLU A 142 45.72 3.06 -13.10
N SER A 143 45.84 2.34 -11.98
CA SER A 143 47.10 1.72 -11.57
C SER A 143 47.59 0.67 -12.56
N ASN A 144 46.69 -0.17 -13.08
CA ASN A 144 47.03 -1.19 -14.08
C ASN A 144 47.48 -0.56 -15.39
N LYS A 145 46.82 0.51 -15.84
CA LYS A 145 47.22 1.24 -17.04
C LYS A 145 48.64 1.80 -16.89
N LYS A 146 48.94 2.41 -15.75
CA LYS A 146 50.29 2.92 -15.45
C LYS A 146 51.34 1.82 -15.41
N ALA A 147 51.05 0.70 -14.74
CA ALA A 147 51.94 -0.46 -14.70
C ALA A 147 52.18 -1.06 -16.09
N GLN A 148 51.18 -1.05 -16.97
CA GLN A 148 51.29 -1.51 -18.35
C GLN A 148 52.17 -0.59 -19.19
N GLU A 149 52.03 0.74 -19.02
CA GLU A 149 52.90 1.74 -19.65
C GLU A 149 54.36 1.59 -19.18
N ASP A 150 54.58 1.44 -17.87
CA ASP A 150 55.91 1.22 -17.29
C ASP A 150 56.54 -0.08 -17.81
N ALA A 151 55.78 -1.19 -17.84
CA ALA A 151 56.24 -2.46 -18.38
C ALA A 151 56.59 -2.39 -19.88
N ALA A 152 55.79 -1.66 -20.67
CA ALA A 152 56.07 -1.44 -22.09
C ALA A 152 57.38 -0.65 -22.28
N ARG A 153 57.63 0.36 -21.44
CA ARG A 153 58.87 1.14 -21.44
C ARG A 153 60.09 0.28 -21.09
N THR A 154 60.02 -0.50 -20.01
CA THR A 154 61.11 -1.41 -19.63
C THR A 154 61.38 -2.45 -20.72
N THR A 155 60.33 -2.99 -21.34
CA THR A 155 60.46 -3.94 -22.46
C THR A 155 61.17 -3.29 -23.66
N ALA A 156 60.81 -2.05 -24.00
CA ALA A 156 61.48 -1.31 -25.07
C ALA A 156 62.96 -1.05 -24.77
N GLU A 157 63.31 -0.74 -23.51
CA GLU A 157 64.70 -0.57 -23.06
C GLU A 157 65.49 -1.89 -23.18
N ILE A 158 64.91 -3.02 -22.76
CA ILE A 158 65.54 -4.36 -22.91
C ILE A 158 65.77 -4.69 -24.38
N ILE A 159 64.80 -4.41 -25.26
CA ILE A 159 64.94 -4.65 -26.71
C ILE A 159 66.09 -3.81 -27.29
N ARG A 160 66.19 -2.52 -26.93
CA ARG A 160 67.29 -1.64 -27.37
C ARG A 160 68.65 -2.18 -26.96
N ALA A 161 68.82 -2.50 -25.67
CA ALA A 161 70.07 -3.06 -25.15
C ALA A 161 70.45 -4.38 -25.86
N ARG A 162 69.46 -5.22 -26.19
CA ARG A 162 69.69 -6.47 -26.93
C ARG A 162 70.17 -6.22 -28.36
N ILE A 163 69.57 -5.25 -29.06
CA ILE A 163 69.99 -4.87 -30.42
C ILE A 163 71.44 -4.33 -30.40
N GLU A 164 71.77 -3.47 -29.44
CA GLU A 164 73.12 -2.93 -29.26
C GLU A 164 74.15 -4.04 -28.97
N ALA A 165 73.84 -4.96 -28.05
CA ALA A 165 74.69 -6.10 -27.76
C ALA A 165 74.89 -7.01 -28.98
N GLN A 166 73.88 -7.15 -29.83
CA GLN A 166 73.97 -7.96 -31.04
C GLN A 166 74.85 -7.30 -32.12
N ARG A 167 74.71 -5.98 -32.32
CA ARG A 167 75.60 -5.20 -33.19
C ARG A 167 77.06 -5.29 -32.72
N ALA A 168 77.31 -5.13 -31.43
CA ALA A 168 78.65 -5.27 -30.87
C ALA A 168 79.24 -6.68 -31.09
N LYS A 169 78.42 -7.73 -30.98
CA LYS A 169 78.85 -9.11 -31.32
C LYS A 169 79.20 -9.26 -32.80
N GLU A 170 78.38 -8.72 -33.70
CA GLU A 170 78.64 -8.75 -35.13
C GLU A 170 79.91 -7.99 -35.51
N GLU A 171 80.13 -6.81 -34.92
CA GLU A 171 81.37 -6.03 -35.11
C GLU A 171 82.61 -6.78 -34.58
N ALA A 172 82.53 -7.37 -33.38
CA ALA A 172 83.62 -8.17 -32.84
C ALA A 172 83.93 -9.40 -33.72
N GLN A 173 82.89 -10.03 -34.30
CA GLN A 173 83.06 -11.13 -35.24
C GLN A 173 83.74 -10.67 -36.54
N ARG A 174 83.33 -9.54 -37.12
CA ARG A 174 83.98 -8.96 -38.31
C ARG A 174 85.45 -8.63 -38.05
N ALA A 175 85.75 -7.98 -36.92
CA ALA A 175 87.12 -7.67 -36.53
C ALA A 175 87.98 -8.94 -36.37
N ARG A 176 87.41 -10.02 -35.83
CA ARG A 176 88.07 -11.33 -35.73
C ARG A 176 88.32 -11.95 -37.11
N ASP A 177 87.35 -11.88 -38.01
CA ASP A 177 87.47 -12.40 -39.38
C ASP A 177 88.52 -11.60 -40.19
N ASP A 178 88.57 -10.28 -40.01
CA ASP A 178 89.57 -9.40 -40.61
C ASP A 178 90.98 -9.68 -40.06
N ALA A 179 91.11 -9.87 -38.74
CA ALA A 179 92.37 -10.27 -38.13
C ALA A 179 92.86 -11.64 -38.66
N ASN A 180 91.95 -12.61 -38.79
CA ASN A 180 92.25 -13.92 -39.38
C ASN A 180 92.70 -13.80 -40.85
N ARG A 181 92.05 -12.94 -41.65
CA ARG A 181 92.47 -12.64 -43.04
C ARG A 181 93.86 -12.02 -43.12
N ALA A 182 94.17 -11.05 -42.24
CA ALA A 182 95.48 -10.42 -42.19
C ALA A 182 96.59 -11.44 -41.84
N LEU A 183 96.33 -12.36 -40.90
CA LEU A 183 97.22 -13.46 -40.56
C LEU A 183 97.50 -14.38 -41.76
N GLN A 184 96.48 -14.74 -42.55
CA GLN A 184 96.66 -15.55 -43.77
C GLN A 184 97.48 -14.82 -44.85
N GLN A 185 97.27 -13.51 -45.03
CA GLN A 185 98.05 -12.72 -45.99
C GLN A 185 99.52 -12.59 -45.57
N ALA A 186 99.81 -12.48 -44.27
CA ALA A 186 101.17 -12.49 -43.74
C ALA A 186 101.87 -13.85 -43.93
N GLN A 187 101.12 -14.96 -43.84
CA GLN A 187 101.66 -16.30 -44.11
C GLN A 187 101.94 -16.54 -45.61
N ASN A 188 101.16 -15.94 -46.51
CA ASN A 188 101.34 -16.09 -47.97
C ASN A 188 102.39 -15.15 -48.60
N SER A 189 102.80 -14.07 -47.93
CA SER A 189 103.81 -13.12 -48.44
C SER A 189 105.26 -13.43 -47.97
N GLY A 190 105.44 -14.44 -47.12
CA GLY A 190 106.76 -14.91 -46.66
C GLY A 190 107.34 -16.13 -47.39
N GLY A 191 106.65 -16.69 -48.38
CA GLY A 191 107.04 -17.97 -49.02
C GLY A 191 107.27 -17.85 -50.52
N GLY A 192 108.45 -17.40 -50.94
CA GLY A 192 108.83 -17.40 -52.36
C GLY A 192 110.17 -16.75 -52.70
N GLY A 193 111.08 -16.62 -51.72
CA GLY A 193 112.49 -16.29 -51.93
C GLY A 193 113.26 -17.54 -52.34
N GLY A 194 114.14 -17.41 -53.31
CA GLY A 194 114.76 -18.51 -54.04
C GLY A 194 115.73 -19.38 -53.26
N PHE A 195 116.08 -20.51 -53.87
CA PHE A 195 117.35 -21.24 -53.69
C PHE A 195 117.49 -22.10 -54.95
N CYS A 196 118.32 -21.72 -55.93
CA CYS A 196 119.78 -21.84 -55.99
C CYS A 196 120.27 -23.31 -56.03
N SER A 197 121.05 -23.58 -57.08
CA SER A 197 121.67 -24.82 -57.54
C SER A 197 122.43 -25.62 -56.48
N ILE A 198 122.67 -26.91 -56.76
CA ILE A 198 124.00 -27.56 -56.70
C ILE A 198 123.92 -28.99 -57.29
N LYS A 199 124.81 -29.20 -58.27
CA LYS A 199 125.47 -30.45 -58.76
C LYS A 199 124.64 -31.59 -59.36
#